data_AF-A0A415UB10-F1
#
_entry.id   AF-A0A415UB10-F1
#
_cell.length_a   1.000
_cell.length_b   1.000
_cell.length_c   1.000
_cell.angle_alpha   90.00
_cell.angle_beta   90.00
_cell.angle_gamma   90.00
#
_symmetry.space_group_name_H-M   'P 1'
#
loop_
_entity.id
_entity.type
_entity.pdbx_description
1 polymer ?
#
loop_
_entity_poly.entity_id
_entity_poly.type
_entity_poly.pdbx_seq_one_letter_code
_entity_poly.pdbx_strand_id
1 'polypeptide(L)'
;MEPLFVTECKFDNKSYYEMVPILRKKPSRNFLIFTPVIILIMIFFLVLWGMSGFRDFSWLIPLPAGCLYFVCFFMEPWLRARSALKAGTKFFKETGFERISFYKDSFQVQVYSNDQLTFTATYSYANIISITITSSLYCLSLKLDRTYIIPVMKKSFVFGNQFDFYNFIKDKSIFNNATVKQL
;
A
#
# COMPACT_ATOMS: atom_id res chain seq x y z
N MET A 1 15.43 -0.71 27.95
CA MET A 1 15.85 0.37 27.05
C MET A 1 14.64 1.23 26.78
N GLU A 2 14.80 2.55 26.80
CA GLU A 2 13.70 3.47 26.46
C GLU A 2 13.52 3.56 24.94
N PRO A 3 12.28 3.68 24.44
CA PRO A 3 12.01 3.85 23.02
C PRO A 3 12.43 5.26 22.57
N LEU A 4 13.06 5.37 21.40
CA LEU A 4 13.41 6.65 20.77
C LEU A 4 12.17 7.36 20.23
N PHE A 5 11.26 6.59 19.62
CA PHE A 5 10.01 7.11 19.07
C PHE A 5 8.90 6.14 19.40
N VAL A 6 7.71 6.68 19.70
CA VAL A 6 6.52 5.87 19.92
C VAL A 6 5.38 6.45 19.12
N THR A 7 4.77 5.64 18.27
CA THR A 7 3.68 6.04 17.39
C THR A 7 2.45 5.19 17.64
N GLU A 8 1.29 5.82 17.68
CA GLU A 8 0.01 5.10 17.67
C GLU A 8 -0.49 4.97 16.23
N CYS A 9 -0.96 3.80 15.83
CA CYS A 9 -1.63 3.60 14.56
C CYS A 9 -3.08 4.12 14.63
N LYS A 10 -3.25 5.44 14.77
CA LYS A 10 -4.54 6.12 14.60
C LYS A 10 -4.69 6.53 13.14
N PHE A 11 -5.55 5.84 12.41
CA PHE A 11 -5.78 6.12 10.99
C PHE A 11 -6.94 7.08 10.78
N ASP A 12 -6.72 8.09 9.94
CA ASP A 12 -7.75 9.05 9.50
C ASP A 12 -8.18 8.72 8.07
N ASN A 13 -9.45 8.97 7.73
CA ASN A 13 -9.99 8.81 6.36
C ASN A 13 -9.09 9.36 5.25
N LYS A 14 -8.36 10.44 5.51
CA LYS A 14 -7.42 11.07 4.56
C LYS A 14 -6.16 10.23 4.30
N SER A 15 -5.57 9.63 5.34
CA SER A 15 -4.40 8.78 5.17
C SER A 15 -4.72 7.46 4.46
N TYR A 16 -5.96 6.97 4.56
CA TYR A 16 -6.39 5.81 3.79
C TYR A 16 -6.29 6.00 2.27
N TYR A 17 -6.59 7.19 1.74
CA TYR A 17 -6.49 7.46 0.30
C TYR A 17 -5.03 7.56 -0.19
N GLU A 18 -4.11 8.00 0.68
CA GLU A 18 -2.68 8.07 0.36
C GLU A 18 -2.01 6.67 0.32
N MET A 19 -2.60 5.66 0.96
CA MET A 19 -2.13 4.26 0.88
C MET A 19 -2.57 3.53 -0.40
N VAL A 20 -3.68 3.95 -1.03
CA VAL A 20 -4.20 3.38 -2.30
C VAL A 20 -3.12 3.27 -3.40
N PRO A 21 -2.38 4.35 -3.76
CA PRO A 21 -1.38 4.28 -4.82
C PRO A 21 -0.17 3.39 -4.46
N ILE A 22 0.13 3.22 -3.16
CA ILE A 22 1.23 2.36 -2.68
C ILE A 22 0.83 0.89 -2.86
N LEU A 23 -0.41 0.53 -2.51
CA LEU A 23 -0.97 -0.81 -2.70
C LEU A 23 -1.16 -1.16 -4.19
N ARG A 24 -1.43 -0.16 -5.04
CA ARG A 24 -1.62 -0.33 -6.49
C ARG A 24 -0.35 -0.77 -7.23
N LYS A 25 0.85 -0.50 -6.68
CA LYS A 25 2.14 -0.76 -7.35
C LYS A 25 2.55 -2.24 -7.44
N LYS A 26 1.86 -3.16 -6.75
CA LYS A 26 2.07 -4.60 -6.95
C LYS A 26 1.03 -5.13 -7.94
N PRO A 27 1.37 -5.37 -9.21
CA PRO A 27 0.44 -6.03 -10.12
C PRO A 27 0.14 -7.43 -9.55
N SER A 28 -1.14 -7.79 -9.47
CA SER A 28 -1.48 -9.15 -9.08
C SER A 28 -1.02 -10.11 -10.19
N ARG A 29 -0.75 -11.35 -9.81
CA ARG A 29 -0.48 -12.42 -10.78
C ARG A 29 -1.57 -12.53 -11.84
N ASN A 30 -2.84 -12.32 -11.44
CA ASN A 30 -3.97 -12.32 -12.37
C ASN A 30 -3.89 -11.13 -13.34
N PHE A 31 -3.55 -9.92 -12.88
CA PHE A 31 -3.38 -8.77 -13.78
C PHE A 31 -2.30 -9.03 -14.83
N LEU A 32 -1.16 -9.63 -14.44
CA LEU A 32 -0.09 -10.00 -15.36
C LEU A 32 -0.53 -11.02 -16.43
N ILE A 33 -1.41 -11.96 -16.07
CA ILE A 33 -1.91 -13.01 -16.98
C ILE A 33 -3.05 -12.49 -17.88
N PHE A 34 -3.96 -11.67 -17.35
CA PHE A 34 -5.12 -11.16 -18.10
C PHE A 34 -4.78 -9.97 -19.00
N THR A 35 -3.75 -9.19 -18.68
CA THR A 35 -3.30 -8.06 -19.51
C THR A 35 -3.07 -8.44 -20.99
N PRO A 36 -2.27 -9.47 -21.33
CA PRO A 36 -2.06 -9.85 -22.73
C PRO A 36 -3.36 -10.35 -23.40
N VAL A 37 -4.23 -11.04 -22.66
CA VAL A 37 -5.53 -11.52 -23.19
C VAL A 37 -6.45 -10.34 -23.53
N ILE A 38 -6.51 -9.32 -22.69
CA ILE A 38 -7.30 -8.11 -22.93
C ILE A 38 -6.75 -7.31 -24.12
N ILE A 39 -5.42 -7.23 -24.25
CA ILE A 39 -4.76 -6.60 -25.41
C ILE A 39 -5.13 -7.33 -26.70
N LEU A 40 -5.11 -8.67 -26.72
CA LEU A 40 -5.53 -9.46 -27.88
C LEU A 40 -7.01 -9.23 -28.24
N ILE A 41 -7.88 -9.16 -27.23
CA ILE A 41 -9.30 -8.84 -27.43
C ILE A 41 -9.46 -7.43 -28.02
N MET A 42 -8.72 -6.44 -27.53
CA MET A 42 -8.74 -5.08 -28.11
C MET A 42 -8.29 -5.07 -29.59
N ILE A 43 -7.20 -5.76 -29.91
CA ILE A 43 -6.70 -5.86 -31.29
C ILE A 43 -7.76 -6.51 -32.19
N PHE A 44 -8.43 -7.57 -31.72
CA PHE A 44 -9.49 -8.23 -32.46
C PHE A 44 -10.66 -7.29 -32.79
N PHE A 45 -11.17 -6.53 -31.81
CA PHE A 45 -12.23 -5.55 -32.05
C PHE A 45 -11.82 -4.39 -32.95
N LEU A 46 -10.55 -3.96 -32.88
CA LEU A 46 -10.01 -2.92 -33.78
C LEU A 46 -9.93 -3.42 -35.23
N VAL A 47 -9.53 -4.67 -35.45
CA VAL A 47 -9.51 -5.29 -36.79
C VAL A 47 -10.92 -5.41 -37.34
N LEU A 48 -11.88 -5.88 -36.54
CA LEU A 48 -13.30 -5.93 -36.94
C LEU A 48 -13.85 -4.55 -37.29
N TRP A 49 -13.46 -3.53 -36.54
CA TRP A 49 -13.86 -2.15 -36.84
C TRP A 49 -13.28 -1.67 -38.16
N GLY A 50 -11.99 -1.94 -38.44
CA GLY A 50 -11.37 -1.64 -39.73
C GLY A 50 -12.03 -2.37 -40.91
N MET A 51 -12.41 -3.64 -40.72
CA MET A 51 -13.11 -4.45 -41.73
C MET A 51 -14.55 -3.98 -42.00
N SER A 52 -15.20 -3.33 -41.04
CA SER A 52 -16.55 -2.77 -41.22
C SER A 52 -16.60 -1.57 -42.17
N GLY A 53 -15.44 -1.06 -42.62
CA GLY A 53 -15.34 0.08 -43.51
C GLY A 53 -15.90 1.37 -42.92
N PHE A 54 -15.99 1.46 -41.58
CA PHE A 54 -16.50 2.60 -40.82
C PHE A 54 -17.94 3.01 -41.21
N ARG A 55 -18.75 2.08 -41.72
CA ARG A 55 -20.16 2.31 -42.09
C ARG A 55 -21.09 2.25 -40.86
N ASP A 56 -22.34 2.66 -41.02
CA ASP A 56 -23.38 2.83 -39.99
C ASP A 56 -23.18 2.02 -38.69
N PHE A 57 -23.22 2.70 -37.54
CA PHE A 57 -23.07 2.14 -36.17
C PHE A 57 -21.75 1.37 -35.88
N SER A 58 -20.81 1.27 -36.81
CA SER A 58 -19.50 0.60 -36.61
C SER A 58 -18.68 1.16 -35.45
N TRP A 59 -18.90 2.41 -35.05
CA TRP A 59 -18.29 3.02 -33.86
C TRP A 59 -18.67 2.32 -32.54
N LEU A 60 -19.72 1.48 -32.54
CA LEU A 60 -20.09 0.63 -31.41
C LEU A 60 -19.18 -0.60 -31.28
N ILE A 61 -18.50 -1.04 -32.34
CA ILE A 61 -17.62 -2.23 -32.35
C ILE A 61 -16.45 -2.10 -31.36
N PRO A 62 -15.71 -0.97 -31.27
CA PRO A 62 -14.64 -0.81 -30.28
C PRO A 62 -15.16 -0.54 -28.85
N LEU A 63 -16.45 -0.25 -28.67
CA LEU A 63 -17.00 0.22 -27.39
C LEU A 63 -16.94 -0.84 -26.28
N PRO A 64 -17.33 -2.12 -26.52
CA PRO A 64 -17.11 -3.20 -25.57
C PRO A 64 -15.65 -3.40 -25.20
N ALA A 65 -14.73 -3.27 -26.16
CA ALA A 65 -13.29 -3.40 -25.93
C ALA A 65 -12.75 -2.26 -25.04
N GLY A 66 -13.19 -1.03 -25.28
CA GLY A 66 -12.88 0.13 -24.44
C GLY A 66 -13.42 -0.01 -23.01
N CYS A 67 -14.65 -0.51 -22.86
CA CYS A 67 -15.25 -0.78 -21.55
C CYS A 67 -14.47 -1.85 -20.77
N LEU A 68 -14.09 -2.96 -21.43
CA LEU A 68 -13.28 -4.02 -20.82
C LEU A 68 -11.90 -3.50 -20.41
N TYR A 69 -11.25 -2.72 -21.27
CA TYR A 69 -9.98 -2.08 -20.94
C TYR A 69 -10.11 -1.19 -19.70
N PHE A 70 -11.15 -0.35 -19.63
CA PHE A 70 -11.40 0.53 -18.50
C PHE A 70 -11.63 -0.25 -17.19
N VAL A 71 -12.46 -1.29 -17.23
CA VAL A 71 -12.74 -2.12 -16.04
C VAL A 71 -11.47 -2.83 -15.56
N CYS A 72 -10.67 -3.40 -16.44
CA CYS A 72 -9.48 -4.15 -16.05
C CYS A 72 -8.30 -3.26 -15.63
N PHE A 73 -8.07 -2.12 -16.29
CA PHE A 73 -6.92 -1.24 -15.97
C PHE A 73 -7.22 -0.22 -14.87
N PHE A 74 -8.47 0.23 -14.72
CA PHE A 74 -8.84 1.23 -13.72
C PHE A 74 -9.64 0.65 -12.56
N MET A 75 -10.73 -0.08 -12.83
CA MET A 75 -11.61 -0.56 -11.76
C MET A 75 -11.01 -1.71 -10.96
N GLU A 76 -10.37 -2.69 -11.60
CA GLU A 76 -9.85 -3.86 -10.89
C GLU A 76 -8.73 -3.52 -9.90
N PRO A 77 -7.71 -2.70 -10.25
CA PRO A 77 -6.71 -2.25 -9.27
C PRO A 77 -7.32 -1.39 -8.16
N TRP A 78 -8.35 -0.58 -8.49
CA TRP A 78 -9.05 0.26 -7.52
C TRP A 78 -9.88 -0.55 -6.53
N LEU A 79 -10.65 -1.54 -7.00
CA LEU A 79 -11.43 -2.47 -6.19
C LEU A 79 -10.54 -3.30 -5.27
N ARG A 80 -9.37 -3.75 -5.76
CA ARG A 80 -8.41 -4.48 -4.93
C ARG A 80 -7.76 -3.60 -3.89
N ALA A 81 -7.36 -2.37 -4.23
CA ALA A 81 -6.88 -1.42 -3.24
C ALA A 81 -7.96 -1.16 -2.18
N ARG A 82 -9.22 -0.96 -2.59
CA ARG A 82 -10.35 -0.78 -1.68
C ARG A 82 -10.63 -2.01 -0.82
N SER A 83 -10.51 -3.22 -1.37
CA SER A 83 -10.69 -4.48 -0.64
C SER A 83 -9.55 -4.74 0.34
N ALA A 84 -8.29 -4.56 -0.07
CA ALA A 84 -7.12 -4.63 0.79
C ALA A 84 -7.17 -3.57 1.90
N LEU A 85 -7.70 -2.38 1.60
CA LEU A 85 -7.97 -1.35 2.58
C LEU A 85 -9.09 -1.75 3.53
N LYS A 86 -10.19 -2.34 3.04
CA LYS A 86 -11.29 -2.83 3.89
C LYS A 86 -10.81 -3.96 4.80
N ALA A 87 -9.97 -4.86 4.30
CA ALA A 87 -9.32 -5.90 5.06
C ALA A 87 -8.32 -5.32 6.08
N GLY A 88 -7.54 -4.31 5.72
CA GLY A 88 -6.65 -3.58 6.61
C GLY A 88 -7.42 -2.86 7.72
N THR A 89 -8.46 -2.07 7.39
CA THR A 89 -9.32 -1.41 8.39
C THR A 89 -9.99 -2.40 9.32
N LYS A 90 -10.36 -3.58 8.81
CA LYS A 90 -10.96 -4.64 9.62
C LYS A 90 -9.91 -5.29 10.51
N PHE A 91 -8.71 -5.54 10.00
CA PHE A 91 -7.55 -6.00 10.76
C PHE A 91 -7.22 -5.01 11.89
N PHE A 92 -7.00 -3.72 11.60
CA PHE A 92 -6.67 -2.70 12.61
C PHE A 92 -7.79 -2.44 13.62
N LYS A 93 -9.07 -2.65 13.24
CA LYS A 93 -10.22 -2.51 14.14
C LYS A 93 -10.47 -3.77 14.98
N GLU A 94 -10.07 -4.94 14.50
CA GLU A 94 -10.19 -6.23 15.19
C GLU A 94 -8.96 -6.58 16.03
N THR A 95 -7.76 -6.11 15.68
CA THR A 95 -6.53 -6.36 16.46
C THR A 95 -6.42 -5.49 17.70
N GLY A 96 -7.04 -4.31 17.73
CA GLY A 96 -6.89 -3.39 18.86
C GLY A 96 -5.60 -2.56 18.74
N PHE A 97 -5.60 -1.38 19.34
CA PHE A 97 -4.64 -0.29 19.13
C PHE A 97 -3.19 -0.78 18.95
N GLU A 98 -2.66 -0.65 17.73
CA GLU A 98 -1.26 -0.94 17.43
C GLU A 98 -0.38 0.26 17.80
N ARG A 99 0.40 0.13 18.86
CA ARG A 99 1.46 1.07 19.22
C ARG A 99 2.78 0.52 18.71
N ILE A 100 3.54 1.33 17.99
CA ILE A 100 4.85 0.95 17.48
C ILE A 100 5.89 1.76 18.21
N SER A 101 6.83 1.05 18.84
CA SER A 101 7.94 1.64 19.59
C SER A 101 9.23 1.38 18.84
N PHE A 102 9.93 2.44 18.45
CA PHE A 102 11.20 2.39 17.74
C PHE A 102 12.34 2.52 18.75
N TYR A 103 13.22 1.54 18.80
CA TYR A 103 14.44 1.55 19.59
C TYR A 103 15.64 1.78 18.66
N LYS A 104 16.84 1.87 19.24
CA LYS A 104 18.07 2.12 18.49
C LYS A 104 18.35 1.05 17.41
N ASP A 105 18.14 -0.22 17.76
CA ASP A 105 18.53 -1.36 16.90
C ASP A 105 17.34 -2.20 16.40
N SER A 106 16.14 -1.94 16.92
CA SER A 106 14.94 -2.72 16.64
C SER A 106 13.68 -1.87 16.79
N PHE A 107 12.55 -2.38 16.32
CA PHE A 107 11.24 -1.80 16.58
C PHE A 107 10.30 -2.88 17.14
N GLN A 108 9.37 -2.46 17.98
CA GLN A 108 8.37 -3.31 18.60
C GLN A 108 6.98 -2.92 18.12
N VAL A 109 6.20 -3.91 17.73
CA VAL A 109 4.78 -3.77 17.45
C VAL A 109 4.03 -4.30 18.66
N GLN A 110 3.30 -3.42 19.33
CA GLN A 110 2.49 -3.73 20.50
C GLN A 110 1.03 -3.59 20.13
N VAL A 111 0.24 -4.60 20.48
CA VAL A 111 -1.20 -4.63 20.23
C VAL A 111 -1.88 -4.55 21.59
N TYR A 112 -2.82 -3.62 21.70
CA TYR A 112 -3.60 -3.40 22.91
C TYR A 112 -5.08 -3.71 22.68
N SER A 113 -5.66 -4.54 23.53
CA SER A 113 -7.11 -4.77 23.59
C SER A 113 -7.62 -4.26 24.93
N ASN A 114 -8.61 -3.36 24.91
CA ASN A 114 -9.17 -2.72 26.12
C ASN A 114 -8.08 -2.18 27.08
N ASP A 115 -7.11 -1.42 26.53
CA ASP A 115 -5.97 -0.85 27.24
C ASP A 115 -5.01 -1.86 27.90
N GLN A 116 -5.20 -3.16 27.69
CA GLN A 116 -4.30 -4.22 28.11
C GLN A 116 -3.44 -4.69 26.94
N LEU A 117 -2.14 -4.81 27.19
CA LEU A 117 -1.17 -5.32 26.21
C LEU A 117 -1.45 -6.81 25.95
N THR A 118 -1.93 -7.14 24.77
CA THR A 118 -2.27 -8.52 24.38
C THR A 118 -1.17 -9.19 23.58
N PHE A 119 -0.41 -8.43 22.79
CA PHE A 119 0.66 -8.97 21.97
C PHE A 119 1.80 -7.99 21.83
N THR A 120 3.02 -8.51 21.79
CA THR A 120 4.22 -7.73 21.50
C THR A 120 5.18 -8.56 20.68
N ALA A 121 5.56 -8.03 19.51
CA ALA A 121 6.59 -8.61 18.68
C ALA A 121 7.72 -7.60 18.47
N THR A 122 8.96 -8.07 18.60
CA THR A 122 10.16 -7.28 18.33
C THR A 122 10.76 -7.71 17.01
N TYR A 123 11.10 -6.76 16.16
CA TYR A 123 11.65 -6.99 14.83
C TYR A 123 12.91 -6.15 14.62
N SER A 124 13.86 -6.68 13.86
CA SER A 124 15.04 -5.94 13.42
C SER A 124 14.72 -5.00 12.26
N TYR A 125 15.38 -3.85 12.19
CA TYR A 125 15.30 -2.93 11.04
C TYR A 125 15.75 -3.56 9.72
N ALA A 126 16.55 -4.63 9.76
CA ALA A 126 16.94 -5.39 8.58
C ALA A 126 15.74 -5.98 7.81
N ASN A 127 14.59 -6.16 8.48
CA ASN A 127 13.37 -6.66 7.86
C ASN A 127 12.65 -5.61 7.01
N ILE A 128 13.04 -4.33 7.08
CA ILE A 128 12.43 -3.26 6.30
C ILE A 128 13.11 -3.16 4.93
N ILE A 129 12.32 -3.33 3.88
CA ILE A 129 12.79 -3.36 2.48
C ILE A 129 12.64 -2.00 1.81
N SER A 130 11.60 -1.26 2.17
CA SER A 130 11.34 0.05 1.59
C SER A 130 10.53 0.92 2.50
N ILE A 131 10.75 2.23 2.37
CA ILE A 131 10.05 3.25 3.14
C ILE A 131 9.50 4.24 2.13
N THR A 132 8.18 4.38 2.08
CA THR A 132 7.52 5.33 1.21
C THR A 132 6.97 6.48 2.03
N ILE A 133 7.46 7.68 1.74
CA ILE A 133 7.07 8.91 2.42
C ILE A 133 6.01 9.59 1.56
N THR A 134 4.87 9.89 2.16
CA THR A 134 3.76 10.63 1.55
C THR A 134 3.56 11.95 2.28
N SER A 135 2.55 12.74 1.90
CA SER A 135 2.17 13.97 2.59
C SER A 135 1.86 13.71 4.07
N SER A 136 1.06 12.68 4.39
CA SER A 136 0.58 12.42 5.76
C SER A 136 1.19 11.20 6.46
N LEU A 137 1.88 10.30 5.73
CA LEU A 137 2.32 9.00 6.24
C LEU A 137 3.78 8.67 5.94
N TYR A 138 4.36 7.84 6.79
CA TYR A 138 5.52 6.99 6.50
C TYR A 138 5.04 5.54 6.35
N CYS A 139 5.15 4.95 5.16
CA CYS A 139 4.76 3.57 4.90
C CYS A 139 6.01 2.68 4.87
N LEU A 140 6.18 1.85 5.89
CA LEU A 140 7.27 0.89 6.03
C LEU A 140 6.83 -0.44 5.42
N SER A 141 7.57 -0.95 4.43
CA SER A 141 7.34 -2.28 3.84
C SER A 141 8.32 -3.27 4.44
N LEU A 142 7.79 -4.33 5.04
CA LEU A 142 8.56 -5.35 5.76
C LEU A 142 8.53 -6.69 5.05
N LYS A 143 9.68 -7.38 5.00
CA LYS A 143 9.80 -8.79 4.63
C LYS A 143 9.92 -9.61 5.91
N LEU A 144 8.86 -10.33 6.24
CA LEU A 144 8.90 -11.48 7.15
C LEU A 144 8.64 -12.70 6.26
N ASP A 145 7.60 -13.49 6.55
CA ASP A 145 7.14 -14.57 5.66
C ASP A 145 6.38 -14.05 4.42
N ARG A 146 5.68 -12.92 4.60
CA ARG A 146 4.97 -12.17 3.56
C ARG A 146 5.39 -10.71 3.63
N THR A 147 5.09 -9.96 2.56
CA THR A 147 5.31 -8.51 2.61
C THR A 147 4.19 -7.85 3.39
N TYR A 148 4.52 -7.24 4.52
CA TYR A 148 3.61 -6.42 5.31
C TYR A 148 3.88 -4.94 5.06
N ILE A 149 2.83 -4.11 5.16
CA ILE A 149 2.95 -2.66 5.06
C ILE A 149 2.46 -2.07 6.38
N ILE A 150 3.37 -1.42 7.10
CA ILE A 150 3.09 -0.72 8.34
C ILE A 150 3.06 0.78 8.02
N PRO A 151 1.88 1.39 7.95
CA PRO A 151 1.75 2.84 7.91
C PRO A 151 1.93 3.48 9.28
N VAL A 152 2.69 4.58 9.31
CA VAL A 152 2.90 5.44 10.48
C VAL A 152 2.43 6.84 10.13
N MET A 153 1.47 7.37 10.88
CA MET A 153 0.95 8.72 10.67
C MET A 153 1.92 9.75 11.21
N LYS A 154 2.21 10.79 10.43
CA LYS A 154 3.10 11.89 10.86
C LYS A 154 2.64 12.60 12.12
N LYS A 155 1.33 12.58 12.40
CA LYS A 155 0.70 13.23 13.55
C LYS A 155 0.49 12.32 14.76
N SER A 156 0.86 11.03 14.68
CA SER A 156 0.51 10.05 15.71
C SER A 156 1.66 9.70 16.66
N PHE A 157 2.70 10.53 16.71
CA PHE A 157 3.78 10.37 17.68
C PHE A 157 3.28 10.70 19.08
N VAL A 158 3.38 9.72 19.97
CA VAL A 158 3.17 9.87 21.42
C VAL A 158 4.48 10.24 22.11
N PHE A 159 5.61 9.79 21.56
CA PHE A 159 6.95 10.11 22.05
C PHE A 159 7.91 10.33 20.87
N GLY A 160 8.76 11.35 20.98
CA GLY A 160 9.63 11.83 19.91
C GLY A 160 8.92 12.76 18.91
N ASN A 161 9.71 13.43 18.06
CA ASN A 161 9.21 14.40 17.09
C ASN A 161 9.24 13.84 15.65
N GLN A 162 8.31 14.30 14.81
CA GLN A 162 8.19 13.92 13.41
C GLN A 162 9.46 14.27 12.61
N PHE A 163 10.08 15.42 12.89
CA PHE A 163 11.29 15.86 12.18
C PHE A 163 12.48 14.95 12.48
N ASP A 164 12.66 14.60 13.75
CA ASP A 164 13.73 13.70 14.19
C ASP A 164 13.51 12.27 13.66
N PHE A 165 12.26 11.83 13.61
CA PHE A 165 11.90 10.55 13.01
C PHE A 165 12.18 10.50 11.50
N TYR A 166 11.98 11.61 10.78
CA TYR A 166 12.35 11.70 9.36
C TYR A 166 13.86 11.55 9.16
N ASN A 167 14.67 12.19 9.99
CA ASN A 167 16.12 12.05 9.95
C ASN A 167 16.55 10.64 10.32
N PHE A 168 15.91 10.04 11.31
CA PHE A 168 16.11 8.64 11.70
C PHE A 168 15.83 7.67 10.55
N ILE A 169 14.69 7.78 9.87
CA ILE A 169 14.33 6.95 8.71
C ILE A 169 15.28 7.14 7.52
N LYS A 170 15.84 8.33 7.36
CA LYS A 170 16.82 8.64 6.32
C LYS A 170 18.23 8.16 6.64
N ASP A 171 18.49 7.78 7.88
CA ASP A 171 19.80 7.32 8.30
C ASP A 171 20.11 5.97 7.64
N LYS A 172 20.99 6.02 6.64
CA LYS A 172 21.41 4.84 5.88
C LYS A 172 22.10 3.81 6.78
N SER A 173 22.73 4.22 7.88
CA SER A 173 23.43 3.30 8.78
C SER A 173 22.51 2.26 9.42
N ILE A 174 21.24 2.64 9.65
CA ILE A 174 20.22 1.81 10.31
C ILE A 174 19.42 1.00 9.28
N PHE A 175 19.18 1.60 8.12
CA PHE A 175 18.33 1.03 7.06
C PHE A 175 19.13 0.67 5.80
N ASN A 176 20.38 0.21 5.93
CA ASN A 176 21.35 0.00 4.84
C ASN A 176 20.81 -0.69 3.57
N ASN A 177 19.77 -1.52 3.68
CA ASN A 177 19.14 -2.23 2.56
C ASN A 177 17.77 -1.67 2.12
N ALA A 178 17.21 -0.68 2.82
CA ALA A 178 15.87 -0.18 2.54
C ALA A 178 15.88 0.93 1.49
N THR A 179 15.00 0.82 0.50
CA THR A 179 14.80 1.90 -0.49
C THR A 179 13.84 2.95 0.05
N VAL A 180 14.32 4.18 0.25
CA VAL A 180 13.48 5.32 0.66
C VAL A 180 12.96 6.03 -0.60
N LYS A 181 11.64 6.14 -0.74
CA LYS A 181 10.98 6.83 -1.86
C LYS A 181 10.04 7.89 -1.33
N GLN A 182 10.01 9.04 -2.01
CA GLN A 182 9.07 10.12 -1.73
C GLN A 182 8.03 10.15 -2.86
N LEU A 183 6.75 10.13 -2.48
CA LEU A 183 5.60 10.24 -3.37
C LEU A 183 4.99 11.63 -3.28
#